data_AF-A0A7M3Y536-F1
#
_entry.id   AF-A0A7M3Y536-F1
#
_cell.length_a   1.000
_cell.length_b   1.000
_cell.length_c   1.000
_cell.angle_alpha   90.00
_cell.angle_beta   90.00
_cell.angle_gamma   90.00
#
_symmetry.space_group_name_H-M   'P 1'
#
loop_
_entity.id
_entity.type
_entity.pdbx_description
1 polymer ?
#
loop_
_entity_poly.entity_id
_entity_poly.type
_entity_poly.pdbx_seq_one_letter_code
_entity_poly.pdbx_strand_id
1 'polypeptide(L)'
;MPVQTFDAEGTGINQFRRLSASQVIAWNSCPRMWYYGWEKRLKGPLPPQIIRGNAAESCISRVLQESPVLISAESDIQLIPPLDEKGKVDYEDTTNWLAQRLTPISADDWPNSRESIREWAINRVDFHFDRCWDAAVKDWERSPNRSGSVDDITTEECREMIISGIDLHLDEVENCIKASGGPLLDSWRKGQNRPEWPAP
;
A
#
# COMPACT_ATOMS: atom_id res chain seq x y z
N MET A 1 5.70 1.84 3.75
CA MET A 1 5.70 1.17 5.06
C MET A 1 5.62 -0.33 4.81
N PRO A 2 6.66 -1.14 5.05
CA PRO A 2 6.47 -2.57 5.05
C PRO A 2 5.59 -2.90 6.25
N VAL A 3 4.34 -3.28 6.00
CA VAL A 3 3.46 -3.79 7.04
C VAL A 3 4.05 -5.11 7.48
N GLN A 4 4.71 -5.13 8.64
CA GLN A 4 5.09 -6.39 9.27
C GLN A 4 3.82 -7.21 9.50
N THR A 5 3.76 -8.41 8.94
CA THR A 5 2.70 -9.35 9.27
C THR A 5 2.83 -9.73 10.73
N PHE A 6 1.75 -9.50 11.49
CA PHE A 6 1.70 -9.81 12.92
C PHE A 6 2.00 -11.29 13.18
N ASP A 7 3.06 -11.58 13.95
CA ASP A 7 3.38 -12.94 14.38
C ASP A 7 2.46 -13.37 15.55
N ALA A 8 1.30 -13.94 15.21
CA ALA A 8 0.36 -14.43 16.20
C ALA A 8 0.89 -15.63 17.00
N GLU A 9 1.78 -16.43 16.42
CA GLU A 9 2.36 -17.61 17.08
C GLU A 9 3.44 -17.19 18.09
N GLY A 10 4.34 -16.27 17.70
CA GLY A 10 5.40 -15.78 18.57
C GLY A 10 4.94 -14.83 19.68
N THR A 11 3.84 -14.11 19.49
CA THR A 11 3.32 -13.15 20.50
C THR A 11 2.36 -13.79 21.51
N GLY A 12 1.79 -14.96 21.21
CA GLY A 12 0.76 -15.61 22.04
C GLY A 12 -0.55 -14.83 22.15
N ILE A 13 -0.68 -13.70 21.43
CA ILE A 13 -1.90 -12.90 21.41
C ILE A 13 -2.83 -13.50 20.37
N ASN A 14 -4.03 -13.87 20.82
CA ASN A 14 -5.08 -14.33 19.93
C ASN A 14 -5.37 -13.27 18.86
N GLN A 15 -5.23 -13.61 17.58
CA GLN A 15 -5.48 -12.72 16.43
C GLN A 15 -6.85 -12.02 16.46
N PHE A 16 -7.85 -12.63 17.09
CA PHE A 16 -9.21 -12.05 17.24
C PHE A 16 -9.34 -11.09 18.42
N ARG A 17 -8.34 -11.04 19.31
CA ARG A 17 -8.26 -10.09 20.45
C ARG A 17 -7.42 -8.85 20.13
N ARG A 18 -6.77 -8.81 18.96
CA ARG A 18 -6.07 -7.61 18.50
C ARG A 18 -7.11 -6.52 18.24
N LEU A 19 -7.07 -5.42 18.98
CA LEU A 19 -7.84 -4.22 18.63
C LEU A 19 -7.23 -3.60 17.37
N SER A 20 -8.03 -3.40 16.33
CA SER A 20 -7.64 -2.71 15.10
C SER A 20 -8.57 -1.52 14.86
N ALA A 21 -8.12 -0.56 14.06
CA ALA A 21 -8.96 0.58 13.66
C ALA A 21 -10.31 0.10 13.07
N SER A 22 -10.30 -0.94 12.24
CA SER A 22 -11.52 -1.53 11.67
C SER A 22 -12.47 -2.09 12.74
N GLN A 23 -11.95 -2.66 13.84
CA GLN A 23 -12.79 -3.14 14.95
C GLN A 23 -13.44 -1.99 15.72
N VAL A 24 -12.68 -0.93 15.98
CA VAL A 24 -13.20 0.27 16.66
C VAL A 24 -14.28 0.94 15.81
N ILE A 25 -14.04 1.09 14.50
CA ILE A 25 -15.02 1.63 13.57
C ILE A 25 -16.27 0.73 13.52
N ALA A 26 -16.10 -0.59 13.41
CA ALA A 26 -17.23 -1.52 13.39
C ALA A 26 -18.05 -1.48 14.69
N TRP A 27 -17.39 -1.38 15.85
CA TRP A 27 -18.06 -1.23 17.15
C TRP A 27 -18.85 0.07 17.22
N ASN A 28 -18.24 1.19 16.83
CA ASN A 28 -18.89 2.50 16.86
C ASN A 28 -20.08 2.59 15.89
N SER A 29 -19.96 1.97 14.71
CA SER A 29 -21.02 1.97 13.69
C SER A 29 -22.14 0.99 14.02
N CYS A 30 -21.81 -0.24 14.43
CA CYS A 30 -22.79 -1.28 14.76
C CYS A 30 -22.21 -2.33 15.72
N PRO A 31 -22.41 -2.18 17.04
CA PRO A 31 -21.93 -3.14 18.04
C PRO A 31 -22.39 -4.58 17.81
N ARG A 32 -23.60 -4.75 17.26
CA ARG A 32 -24.17 -6.07 16.95
C ARG A 32 -23.42 -6.76 15.80
N MET A 33 -23.09 -6.02 14.74
CA MET A 33 -22.27 -6.54 13.64
C MET A 33 -20.88 -6.91 14.15
N TRP A 34 -20.28 -6.05 14.98
CA TRP A 34 -18.99 -6.33 15.60
C TRP A 34 -19.04 -7.63 16.43
N TYR A 35 -20.07 -7.81 17.25
CA TYR A 35 -20.24 -9.01 18.06
C TYR A 35 -20.32 -10.28 17.20
N TYR A 36 -21.11 -10.27 16.12
CA TYR A 36 -21.18 -11.43 15.25
C TYR A 36 -19.87 -11.69 14.48
N GLY A 37 -19.19 -10.64 14.02
CA GLY A 37 -17.96 -10.75 13.23
C GLY A 37 -16.74 -11.18 14.04
N TRP A 38 -16.52 -10.58 15.22
CA TRP A 38 -15.30 -10.78 16.01
C TRP A 38 -15.48 -11.73 17.19
N GLU A 39 -16.57 -11.63 17.93
CA GLU A 39 -16.83 -12.51 19.07
C GLU A 39 -17.37 -13.87 18.61
N LYS A 40 -18.36 -13.89 17.69
CA LYS A 40 -18.93 -15.14 17.14
C LYS A 40 -18.24 -15.65 15.89
N ARG A 41 -17.33 -14.88 15.30
CA ARG A 41 -16.52 -15.27 14.12
C ARG A 41 -17.37 -15.63 12.89
N LEU A 42 -18.55 -15.02 12.78
CA LEU A 42 -19.41 -15.16 11.61
C LEU A 42 -19.02 -14.10 10.58
N LYS A 43 -18.36 -14.55 9.51
CA LYS A 43 -18.03 -13.67 8.39
C LYS A 43 -19.22 -13.55 7.45
N GLY A 44 -19.54 -12.31 7.07
CA GLY A 44 -20.56 -12.03 6.07
C GLY A 44 -20.08 -12.31 4.64
N PRO A 45 -20.98 -12.17 3.65
CA PRO A 45 -20.62 -12.28 2.24
C PRO A 45 -19.56 -11.23 1.87
N LEU A 46 -18.62 -11.61 1.01
CA LEU A 46 -17.55 -10.76 0.49
C LEU A 46 -17.89 -10.36 -0.95
N PRO A 47 -18.35 -9.13 -1.20
CA PRO A 47 -18.80 -8.73 -2.51
C PRO A 47 -17.61 -8.35 -3.42
N PRO A 48 -17.77 -8.35 -4.76
CA PRO A 48 -16.67 -8.13 -5.70
C PRO A 48 -16.05 -6.74 -5.59
N GLN A 49 -16.76 -5.73 -5.06
CA GLN A 49 -16.22 -4.38 -4.89
C GLN A 49 -14.95 -4.33 -4.01
N ILE A 50 -14.69 -5.35 -3.19
CA ILE A 50 -13.45 -5.49 -2.42
C ILE A 50 -12.24 -5.67 -3.34
N ILE A 51 -12.40 -6.29 -4.51
CA ILE A 51 -11.33 -6.46 -5.51
C ILE A 51 -10.77 -5.08 -5.90
N ARG A 52 -11.65 -4.12 -6.20
CA ARG A 52 -11.24 -2.74 -6.54
C ARG A 52 -10.41 -2.11 -5.44
N GLY A 53 -10.86 -2.19 -4.18
CA GLY A 53 -10.15 -1.63 -3.04
C GLY A 53 -8.77 -2.26 -2.84
N ASN A 54 -8.68 -3.59 -2.87
CA ASN A 54 -7.42 -4.31 -2.69
C ASN A 54 -6.44 -4.07 -3.84
N ALA A 55 -6.93 -4.09 -5.09
CA ALA A 55 -6.12 -3.80 -6.27
C ALA A 55 -5.59 -2.36 -6.24
N ALA A 56 -6.45 -1.41 -5.89
CA ALA A 56 -6.07 0.01 -5.79
C ALA A 56 -5.02 0.25 -4.70
N GLU A 57 -5.23 -0.28 -3.49
CA GLU A 57 -4.25 -0.18 -2.39
C GLU A 57 -2.90 -0.77 -2.79
N SER A 58 -2.90 -1.98 -3.36
CA SER A 58 -1.70 -2.68 -3.80
C SER A 58 -0.94 -1.87 -4.87
N CYS A 59 -1.65 -1.34 -5.86
CA CYS A 59 -1.04 -0.57 -6.95
C CYS A 59 -0.47 0.76 -6.46
N ILE A 60 -1.26 1.56 -5.73
CA ILE A 60 -0.81 2.83 -5.13
C ILE A 60 0.41 2.58 -4.24
N SER A 61 0.35 1.57 -3.37
CA SER A 61 1.44 1.26 -2.44
C SER A 61 2.74 0.91 -3.16
N ARG A 62 2.68 0.27 -4.32
CA ARG A 62 3.87 -0.03 -5.15
C ARG A 62 4.46 1.25 -5.73
N VAL A 63 3.63 2.08 -6.34
CA VAL A 63 4.07 3.36 -6.94
C VAL A 63 4.69 4.27 -5.88
N LEU A 64 4.08 4.37 -4.69
CA LEU A 64 4.60 5.19 -3.58
C LEU A 64 5.88 4.63 -2.94
N GLN A 65 6.22 3.36 -3.18
CA GLN A 65 7.49 2.76 -2.73
C GLN A 65 8.63 2.98 -3.74
N GLU A 66 8.29 3.30 -4.98
CA GLU A 66 9.26 3.61 -6.02
C GLU A 66 9.71 5.08 -5.95
N SER A 67 10.81 5.38 -6.63
CA SER A 67 11.35 6.73 -6.70
C SER A 67 11.65 7.09 -8.14
N PRO A 68 11.17 8.24 -8.65
CA PRO A 68 11.46 8.68 -10.00
C PRO A 68 12.95 8.98 -10.25
N VAL A 69 13.75 9.13 -9.19
CA VAL A 69 15.20 9.29 -9.27
C VAL A 69 15.91 7.96 -9.54
N LEU A 70 15.29 6.83 -9.20
CA LEU A 70 15.87 5.49 -9.32
C LEU A 70 15.24 4.65 -10.43
N ILE A 71 13.97 4.90 -10.75
CA ILE A 71 13.16 4.11 -11.68
C ILE A 71 12.48 5.07 -12.66
N SER A 72 12.81 4.95 -13.94
CA SER A 72 12.14 5.73 -15.00
C SER A 72 10.69 5.29 -15.19
N ALA A 73 9.88 6.11 -15.83
CA ALA A 73 8.47 5.82 -16.08
C ALA A 73 8.28 4.50 -16.87
N GLU A 74 9.13 4.27 -17.86
CA GLU A 74 9.09 3.15 -18.81
C GLU A 74 9.85 1.91 -18.29
N SER A 75 10.39 1.97 -17.09
CA SER A 75 11.18 0.87 -16.54
C SER A 75 10.36 -0.40 -16.36
N ASP A 76 10.94 -1.55 -16.68
CA ASP A 76 10.37 -2.86 -16.37
C ASP A 76 10.79 -3.36 -14.96
N ILE A 77 11.51 -2.53 -14.20
CA ILE A 77 11.96 -2.88 -12.86
C ILE A 77 10.76 -3.00 -11.94
N GLN A 78 10.72 -4.11 -11.22
CA GLN A 78 9.78 -4.34 -10.15
C GLN A 78 10.51 -4.47 -8.82
N LEU A 79 10.14 -3.66 -7.83
CA LEU A 79 10.67 -3.79 -6.47
C LEU A 79 10.15 -5.08 -5.82
N ILE A 80 11.02 -6.09 -5.77
CA ILE A 80 10.78 -7.37 -5.08
C ILE A 80 11.65 -7.39 -3.83
N PRO A 81 11.07 -7.56 -2.62
CA PRO A 81 11.85 -7.69 -1.40
C PRO A 81 12.62 -9.03 -1.39
N PRO A 82 13.70 -9.13 -0.60
CA PRO A 82 14.34 -10.42 -0.36
C PRO A 82 13.34 -11.40 0.26
N LEU A 83 13.40 -12.66 -0.18
CA LEU A 83 12.51 -13.72 0.27
C LEU A 83 13.28 -14.84 0.97
N ASP A 84 12.73 -15.36 2.06
CA ASP A 84 13.23 -16.53 2.77
C ASP A 84 12.89 -17.85 2.03
N GLU A 85 13.38 -18.98 2.55
CA GLU A 85 13.10 -20.32 1.99
C GLU A 85 11.60 -20.67 1.92
N LYS A 86 10.75 -19.97 2.69
CA LYS A 86 9.30 -20.14 2.75
C LYS A 86 8.57 -19.16 1.83
N GLY A 87 9.28 -18.32 1.09
CA GLY A 87 8.73 -17.30 0.22
C GLY A 87 8.13 -16.09 0.95
N LYS A 88 8.45 -15.91 2.23
CA LYS A 88 8.09 -14.71 3.00
C LYS A 88 9.19 -13.66 2.88
N VAL A 89 8.85 -12.40 3.10
CA VAL A 89 9.84 -11.32 3.12
C VAL A 89 10.85 -11.56 4.24
N ASP A 90 12.13 -11.62 3.88
CA ASP A 90 13.24 -11.69 4.83
C ASP A 90 13.63 -10.28 5.25
N TYR A 91 13.10 -9.83 6.39
CA TYR A 91 13.41 -8.50 6.93
C TYR A 91 14.82 -8.40 7.51
N GLU A 92 15.47 -9.52 7.82
CA GLU A 92 16.81 -9.57 8.42
C GLU A 92 17.90 -9.52 7.35
N ASP A 93 17.58 -9.85 6.09
CA ASP A 93 18.50 -9.68 4.97
C ASP A 93 18.71 -8.19 4.65
N THR A 94 19.77 -7.63 5.22
CA THR A 94 20.14 -6.22 5.00
C THR A 94 20.85 -5.95 3.66
N THR A 95 21.17 -6.99 2.89
CA THR A 95 22.09 -6.92 1.74
C THR A 95 21.43 -7.09 0.38
N ASN A 96 20.29 -7.77 0.31
CA ASN A 96 19.67 -8.16 -0.96
C ASN A 96 18.46 -7.29 -1.35
N TRP A 97 18.19 -6.22 -0.62
CA TRP A 97 17.16 -5.24 -0.99
C TRP A 97 17.46 -4.61 -2.36
N LEU A 98 16.51 -4.71 -3.28
CA LEU A 98 16.71 -4.23 -4.66
C LEU A 98 17.06 -2.73 -4.71
N ALA A 99 16.45 -1.92 -3.84
CA ALA A 99 16.67 -0.47 -3.80
C ALA A 99 18.15 -0.09 -3.59
N GLN A 100 18.94 -0.90 -2.87
CA GLN A 100 20.37 -0.63 -2.64
C GLN A 100 21.24 -0.85 -3.88
N ARG A 101 20.71 -1.59 -4.87
CA ARG A 101 21.41 -1.96 -6.11
C ARG A 101 21.03 -1.06 -7.30
N LEU A 102 20.05 -0.17 -7.12
CA LEU A 102 19.62 0.77 -8.15
C LEU A 102 20.57 1.96 -8.20
N THR A 103 21.02 2.30 -9.39
CA THR A 103 21.77 3.53 -9.64
C THR A 103 20.81 4.66 -10.01
N PRO A 104 20.99 5.88 -9.47
CA PRO A 104 20.21 7.03 -9.88
C PRO A 104 20.29 7.27 -11.39
N ILE A 105 19.17 7.61 -12.00
CA ILE A 105 19.13 8.07 -13.39
C ILE A 105 19.71 9.49 -13.48
N SER A 106 20.02 9.95 -14.71
CA SER A 106 20.57 11.29 -14.93
C SER A 106 19.66 12.36 -14.33
N ALA A 107 20.25 13.39 -13.72
CA ALA A 107 19.49 14.50 -13.13
C ALA A 107 18.65 15.26 -14.17
N ASP A 108 19.05 15.21 -15.44
CA ASP A 108 18.32 15.80 -16.56
C ASP A 108 16.97 15.10 -16.82
N ASP A 109 16.83 13.84 -16.40
CA ASP A 109 15.63 13.02 -16.58
C ASP A 109 14.71 13.05 -15.35
N TRP A 110 15.08 13.78 -14.30
CA TRP A 110 14.28 13.83 -13.07
C TRP A 110 13.02 14.68 -13.30
N PRO A 111 11.84 14.21 -12.86
CA PRO A 111 10.64 15.03 -12.90
C PRO A 111 10.81 16.24 -11.96
N ASN A 112 10.58 17.44 -12.51
CA ASN A 112 10.82 18.72 -11.83
C ASN A 112 9.54 19.53 -11.56
N SER A 113 8.39 19.00 -11.96
CA SER A 113 7.07 19.59 -11.76
C SER A 113 6.08 18.59 -11.19
N ARG A 114 5.02 19.07 -10.55
CA ARG A 114 3.91 18.23 -10.07
C ARG A 114 3.35 17.37 -11.20
N GLU A 115 3.16 17.96 -12.37
CA GLU A 115 2.62 17.30 -13.56
C GLU A 115 3.54 16.18 -14.04
N SER A 116 4.86 16.43 -14.09
CA SER A 116 5.83 15.39 -14.49
C SER A 116 5.90 14.23 -13.49
N ILE A 117 5.78 14.49 -12.18
CA ILE A 117 5.71 13.43 -11.16
C ILE A 117 4.42 12.63 -11.32
N ARG A 118 3.30 13.31 -11.59
CA ARG A 118 2.01 12.67 -11.83
C ARG A 118 2.05 11.77 -13.06
N GLU A 119 2.60 12.25 -14.17
CA GLU A 119 2.76 11.48 -15.40
C GLU A 119 3.66 10.26 -15.19
N TRP A 120 4.79 10.42 -14.50
CA TRP A 120 5.63 9.31 -14.08
C TRP A 120 4.83 8.29 -13.28
N ALA A 121 4.08 8.73 -12.26
CA ALA A 121 3.31 7.84 -11.40
C ALA A 121 2.23 7.08 -12.18
N ILE A 122 1.55 7.71 -13.14
CA ILE A 122 0.55 7.06 -14.00
C ILE A 122 1.19 5.98 -14.87
N ASN A 123 2.35 6.25 -15.48
CA ASN A 123 3.08 5.22 -16.23
C ASN A 123 3.47 4.03 -15.34
N ARG A 124 3.87 4.29 -14.08
CA ARG A 124 4.12 3.23 -13.10
C ARG A 124 2.85 2.47 -12.71
N VAL A 125 1.70 3.14 -12.60
CA VAL A 125 0.40 2.47 -12.39
C VAL A 125 0.10 1.51 -13.52
N ASP A 126 0.23 1.96 -14.77
CA ASP A 126 -0.08 1.15 -15.94
C ASP A 126 0.82 -0.10 -16.02
N PHE A 127 2.09 0.02 -15.58
CA PHE A 127 2.98 -1.14 -15.44
C PHE A 127 2.52 -2.15 -14.37
N HIS A 128 2.00 -1.69 -13.22
CA HIS A 128 1.63 -2.55 -12.10
C HIS A 128 0.19 -3.05 -12.12
N PHE A 129 -0.70 -2.39 -12.88
CA PHE A 129 -2.15 -2.52 -12.75
C PHE A 129 -2.65 -3.96 -12.92
N ASP A 130 -2.34 -4.59 -14.06
CA ASP A 130 -2.83 -5.93 -14.39
C ASP A 130 -2.46 -6.95 -13.30
N ARG A 131 -1.22 -6.88 -12.82
CA ARG A 131 -0.75 -7.75 -11.74
C ARG A 131 -1.52 -7.51 -10.45
N CYS A 132 -1.79 -6.26 -10.09
CA CYS A 132 -2.50 -5.92 -8.86
C CYS A 132 -3.97 -6.36 -8.93
N TRP A 133 -4.60 -6.16 -10.10
CA TRP A 133 -5.95 -6.60 -10.38
C TRP A 133 -6.07 -8.13 -10.31
N ASP A 134 -5.24 -8.85 -11.06
CA ASP A 134 -5.24 -10.31 -11.10
C ASP A 134 -5.00 -10.93 -9.73
N ALA A 135 -4.11 -10.34 -8.93
CA ALA A 135 -3.86 -10.80 -7.56
C ALA A 135 -5.10 -10.61 -6.67
N ALA A 136 -5.77 -9.46 -6.76
CA ALA A 136 -6.98 -9.18 -6.00
C ALA A 136 -8.16 -10.08 -6.41
N VAL A 137 -8.32 -10.35 -7.71
CA VAL A 137 -9.31 -11.31 -8.23
C VAL A 137 -9.02 -12.71 -7.67
N LYS A 138 -7.78 -13.19 -7.79
CA LYS A 138 -7.38 -14.53 -7.29
C LYS A 138 -7.59 -14.67 -5.78
N ASP A 139 -7.33 -13.61 -5.00
CA ASP A 139 -7.56 -13.62 -3.56
C ASP A 139 -9.07 -13.70 -3.24
N TRP A 140 -9.88 -12.87 -3.90
CA TRP A 140 -11.33 -12.88 -3.74
C TRP A 140 -11.94 -14.22 -4.14
N GLU A 141 -11.48 -14.82 -5.24
CA GLU A 141 -11.96 -16.12 -5.71
C GLU A 141 -11.67 -17.26 -4.73
N ARG A 142 -10.57 -17.17 -3.95
CA ARG A 142 -10.24 -18.17 -2.92
C ARG A 142 -11.11 -18.04 -1.67
N SER A 143 -11.82 -16.93 -1.50
CA SER A 143 -12.66 -16.70 -0.32
C SER A 143 -13.92 -17.59 -0.37
N PRO A 144 -14.17 -18.43 0.65
CA PRO A 144 -15.39 -19.24 0.71
C PRO A 144 -16.66 -18.39 0.89
N ASN A 145 -16.52 -17.13 1.32
CA ASN A 145 -17.64 -16.21 1.53
C ASN A 145 -17.87 -15.27 0.34
N ARG A 146 -17.17 -15.45 -0.79
CA ARG A 146 -17.38 -14.61 -1.98
C ARG A 146 -18.84 -14.66 -2.43
N SER A 147 -19.36 -13.53 -2.87
CA SER A 147 -20.73 -13.40 -3.35
C SER A 147 -20.76 -12.41 -4.49
N GLY A 148 -21.44 -12.74 -5.61
CA GLY A 148 -21.45 -11.94 -6.84
C GLY A 148 -20.51 -12.48 -7.92
N SER A 149 -20.29 -11.69 -8.98
CA SER A 149 -19.37 -11.98 -10.08
C SER A 149 -18.27 -10.91 -10.17
N VAL A 150 -17.12 -11.28 -10.75
CA VAL A 150 -16.09 -10.30 -11.15
C VAL A 150 -16.62 -9.36 -12.23
N ASP A 151 -17.60 -9.80 -13.02
CA ASP A 151 -18.24 -8.97 -14.06
C ASP A 151 -19.10 -7.82 -13.49
N ASP A 152 -19.36 -7.83 -12.17
CA ASP A 152 -20.12 -6.76 -11.49
C ASP A 152 -19.28 -5.49 -11.22
N ILE A 153 -18.00 -5.51 -11.61
CA ILE A 153 -17.04 -4.40 -11.43
C ILE A 153 -16.22 -4.20 -12.69
N THR A 154 -15.68 -3.00 -12.87
CA THR A 154 -14.85 -2.68 -14.03
C THR A 154 -13.43 -2.31 -13.62
N THR A 155 -12.47 -2.56 -14.53
CA THR A 155 -11.08 -2.16 -14.38
C THR A 155 -10.92 -0.64 -14.44
N GLU A 156 -11.78 0.03 -15.21
CA GLU A 156 -11.74 1.48 -15.41
C GLU A 156 -12.01 2.23 -14.10
N GLU A 157 -13.04 1.84 -13.35
CA GLU A 157 -13.35 2.45 -12.04
C GLU A 157 -12.19 2.24 -11.04
N CYS A 158 -11.53 1.07 -11.11
CA CYS A 158 -10.36 0.81 -10.27
C CYS A 158 -9.19 1.71 -10.66
N ARG A 159 -8.95 1.91 -11.96
CA ARG A 159 -7.90 2.80 -12.46
C ARG A 159 -8.15 4.26 -12.08
N GLU A 160 -9.39 4.72 -12.20
CA GLU A 160 -9.80 6.07 -11.73
C GLU A 160 -9.56 6.25 -10.23
N MET A 161 -9.89 5.23 -9.43
CA MET A 161 -9.65 5.24 -7.99
C MET A 161 -8.15 5.33 -7.66
N ILE A 162 -7.30 4.60 -8.39
CA ILE A 162 -5.84 4.65 -8.23
C ILE A 162 -5.30 6.05 -8.55
N ILE A 163 -5.70 6.61 -9.69
CA ILE A 163 -5.26 7.95 -10.13
C ILE A 163 -5.72 9.01 -9.13
N SER A 164 -6.97 8.93 -8.66
CA SER A 164 -7.49 9.84 -7.64
C SER A 164 -6.71 9.73 -6.31
N GLY A 165 -6.29 8.53 -5.93
CA GLY A 165 -5.45 8.30 -4.76
C GLY A 165 -4.04 8.90 -4.90
N ILE A 166 -3.44 8.83 -6.09
CA ILE A 166 -2.17 9.48 -6.40
C ILE A 166 -2.34 11.01 -6.35
N ASP A 167 -3.40 11.54 -6.96
CA ASP A 167 -3.68 12.97 -6.97
C ASP A 167 -3.87 13.52 -5.56
N LEU A 168 -4.62 12.81 -4.70
CA LEU A 168 -4.75 13.13 -3.29
C LEU A 168 -3.39 13.19 -2.59
N HIS A 169 -2.49 12.22 -2.86
CA HIS A 169 -1.17 12.24 -2.26
C HIS A 169 -0.31 13.43 -2.73
N LEU A 170 -0.37 13.76 -4.02
CA LEU A 170 0.32 14.92 -4.57
C LEU A 170 -0.21 16.24 -4.00
N ASP A 171 -1.52 16.36 -3.80
CA ASP A 171 -2.15 17.50 -3.12
C ASP A 171 -1.60 17.66 -1.70
N GLU A 172 -1.55 16.57 -0.92
CA GLU A 172 -1.02 16.60 0.45
C GLU A 172 0.46 16.97 0.50
N VAL A 173 1.27 16.47 -0.44
CA VAL A 173 2.68 16.86 -0.55
C VAL A 173 2.82 18.35 -0.87
N GLU A 174 2.03 18.87 -1.80
CA GLU A 174 2.07 20.29 -2.17
C GLU A 174 1.60 21.19 -1.00
N ASN A 175 0.54 20.78 -0.29
CA ASN A 175 0.07 21.46 0.91
C ASN A 175 1.15 21.47 2.00
N CYS A 176 1.85 20.36 2.20
CA CYS A 176 2.97 20.25 3.13
C CYS A 176 4.11 21.20 2.75
N ILE A 177 4.48 21.29 1.47
CA ILE A 177 5.51 22.22 0.98
C ILE A 177 5.09 23.68 1.20
N LYS A 178 3.84 24.03 0.87
CA LYS A 178 3.26 25.38 1.09
C LYS A 178 3.23 25.77 2.57
N ALA A 179 3.02 24.81 3.46
CA ALA A 179 3.07 24.99 4.91
C ALA A 179 4.51 25.08 5.47
N SER A 180 5.54 25.12 4.61
CA SER A 180 6.97 25.05 5.00
C SER A 180 7.36 23.76 5.72
N GLY A 181 6.60 22.69 5.48
CA GLY A 181 6.75 21.38 6.12
C GLY A 181 6.36 21.38 7.61
N GLY A 182 6.96 20.45 8.36
CA GLY A 182 6.75 20.33 9.80
C GLY A 182 7.79 21.11 10.62
N PRO A 183 7.52 21.38 11.91
CA PRO A 183 8.41 22.16 12.80
C PRO A 183 9.81 21.56 12.97
N LEU A 184 9.99 20.27 12.63
CA LEU A 184 11.26 19.56 12.76
C LEU A 184 11.97 19.30 11.42
N LEU A 185 11.46 19.80 10.29
CA LEU A 185 11.94 19.43 8.94
C LEU A 185 13.46 19.60 8.77
N ASP A 186 14.02 20.76 9.13
CA ASP A 186 15.46 21.01 8.96
C ASP A 186 16.32 20.13 9.86
N SER A 187 15.89 19.94 11.11
CA SER A 187 16.57 19.05 12.05
C SER A 187 16.47 17.58 11.64
N TRP A 188 15.36 17.19 11.01
CA TRP A 188 15.16 15.84 10.46
C TRP A 188 16.07 15.60 9.26
N ARG A 189 16.17 16.56 8.33
CA ARG A 189 17.08 16.52 7.15
C ARG A 189 18.55 16.45 7.56
N LYS A 190 18.92 17.10 8.66
CA LYS A 190 20.28 17.01 9.26
C LYS A 190 20.53 15.73 10.05
N GLY A 191 19.52 14.87 10.21
CA GLY A 191 19.60 13.64 10.99
C GLY A 191 19.63 13.83 12.51
N GLN A 192 19.29 15.03 13.01
CA GLN A 192 19.38 15.38 14.44
C GLN A 192 18.12 15.00 15.23
N ASN A 193 16.93 15.10 14.62
CA ASN A 193 15.65 14.78 15.26
C ASN A 193 14.90 13.71 14.44
N ARG A 194 15.14 12.44 14.78
CA ARG A 194 14.40 11.29 14.25
C ARG A 194 13.63 10.63 15.39
N PRO A 195 12.45 11.17 15.77
CA PRO A 195 11.66 10.57 16.84
C PRO A 195 11.33 9.12 16.49
N GLU A 196 11.28 8.27 17.50
CA GLU A 196 10.82 6.90 17.35
C GLU A 196 9.34 6.93 16.98
N TRP A 197 9.00 6.36 15.82
CA TRP A 197 7.63 6.23 15.39
C TRP A 197 7.08 4.93 15.96
N PRO A 198 6.04 4.96 16.81
CA PRO A 198 5.49 3.74 17.37
C PRO A 198 4.95 2.85 16.24
N ALA A 199 5.10 1.54 16.40
CA ALA A 199 4.47 0.59 15.50
C ALA A 199 2.93 0.78 15.55
N PRO A 200 2.24 0.71 14.40
CA PRO A 200 0.78 0.84 14.33
C PRO A 200 0.03 -0.35 14.95
#